data_AF-A0A2G9SB83-F1
#
_entry.id   AF-A0A2G9SB83-F1
#
_cell.length_a   1.000
_cell.length_b   1.000
_cell.length_c   1.000
_cell.angle_alpha   90.00
_cell.angle_beta   90.00
_cell.angle_gamma   90.00
#
_symmetry.space_group_name_H-M   'P 1'
#
loop_
_entity.id
_entity.type
_entity.pdbx_description
1 polymer ?
#
loop_
_entity_poly.entity_id
_entity_poly.type
_entity_poly.pdbx_seq_one_letter_code
_entity_poly.pdbx_strand_id
1 'polypeptide(L)'
;ISSCQRTFYQVILFTQKILFGFRVLNVCRHWVEHHFYDFERDADLLVRLEEFIGTVRGKAMKKWVESITKIILRKKQAQANGPSHNITFESLPPPIEWHISRPGQIDTFDLLTLHPIEIARQLTLLESDLYRYYFIIYY
;
A
#
# COMPACT_ATOMS: atom_id res chain seq x y z
N ILE A 1 -35.29 -9.47 -36.71
CA ILE A 1 -33.94 -9.57 -36.09
C ILE A 1 -33.69 -11.04 -35.82
N SER A 2 -32.83 -11.66 -36.62
CA SER A 2 -32.53 -13.10 -36.54
C SER A 2 -31.99 -13.46 -35.15
N SER A 3 -32.22 -14.70 -34.68
CA SER A 3 -31.64 -15.20 -33.41
C SER A 3 -30.13 -14.96 -33.32
N CYS A 4 -29.44 -14.93 -34.47
CA CYS A 4 -28.01 -14.64 -34.60
C CYS A 4 -27.64 -13.19 -34.26
N GLN A 5 -28.48 -12.20 -34.61
CA GLN A 5 -28.24 -10.81 -34.22
C GLN A 5 -28.45 -10.62 -32.70
N ARG A 6 -29.46 -11.25 -32.10
CA ARG A 6 -29.68 -11.15 -30.63
C ARG A 6 -28.51 -11.73 -29.84
N THR A 7 -27.97 -12.87 -30.25
CA THR A 7 -26.79 -13.45 -29.58
C THR A 7 -25.56 -12.57 -29.75
N PHE A 8 -25.34 -11.95 -30.91
CA PHE A 8 -24.20 -11.04 -31.13
C PHE A 8 -24.28 -9.78 -30.25
N TYR A 9 -25.44 -9.12 -30.17
CA TYR A 9 -25.63 -7.97 -29.27
C TYR A 9 -25.51 -8.36 -27.79
N GLN A 10 -26.01 -9.53 -27.38
CA GLN A 10 -25.84 -10.04 -26.02
C GLN A 10 -24.36 -10.30 -25.69
N VAL A 11 -23.57 -10.83 -26.64
CA VAL A 11 -22.12 -11.03 -26.47
C VAL A 11 -21.38 -9.70 -26.37
N ILE A 12 -21.73 -8.70 -27.17
CA ILE A 12 -21.13 -7.35 -27.10
C ILE A 12 -21.49 -6.65 -25.78
N LEU A 13 -22.76 -6.67 -25.39
CA LEU A 13 -23.20 -6.09 -24.11
C LEU A 13 -22.56 -6.81 -22.92
N PHE A 14 -22.43 -8.14 -22.98
CA PHE A 14 -21.78 -8.93 -21.95
C PHE A 14 -20.27 -8.63 -21.87
N THR A 15 -19.58 -8.54 -23.00
CA THR A 15 -18.15 -8.19 -23.03
C THR A 15 -17.89 -6.74 -22.61
N GLN A 16 -18.73 -5.77 -22.98
CA GLN A 16 -18.65 -4.40 -22.47
C GLN A 16 -18.91 -4.34 -20.95
N LYS A 17 -19.92 -5.06 -20.45
CA LYS A 17 -20.25 -5.12 -19.02
C LYS A 17 -19.13 -5.77 -18.20
N ILE A 18 -18.49 -6.80 -18.74
CA ILE A 18 -17.29 -7.43 -18.16
C ILE A 18 -16.10 -6.46 -18.17
N LEU A 19 -15.84 -5.78 -19.27
CA LEU A 19 -14.72 -4.84 -19.40
C LEU A 19 -14.87 -3.67 -18.42
N PHE A 20 -16.07 -3.13 -18.28
CA PHE A 20 -16.37 -2.08 -17.31
C PHE A 20 -16.19 -2.59 -15.88
N GLY A 21 -16.68 -3.79 -15.57
CA GLY A 21 -16.46 -4.45 -14.28
C GLY A 21 -14.98 -4.61 -13.93
N PHE A 22 -14.14 -5.05 -14.88
CA PHE A 22 -12.69 -5.13 -14.69
C PHE A 22 -12.05 -3.78 -14.39
N ARG A 23 -12.47 -2.71 -15.06
CA ARG A 23 -11.93 -1.35 -14.82
C ARG A 23 -12.26 -0.86 -13.41
N VAL A 24 -13.50 -1.04 -12.96
CA VAL A 24 -13.92 -0.67 -11.59
C VAL A 24 -13.14 -1.49 -10.56
N LEU A 25 -13.04 -2.80 -10.74
CA LEU A 25 -12.25 -3.66 -9.83
C LEU A 25 -10.76 -3.30 -9.84
N ASN A 26 -10.21 -2.86 -10.97
CA ASN A 26 -8.82 -2.40 -11.05
C ASN A 26 -8.59 -1.12 -10.24
N VAL A 27 -9.54 -0.16 -10.29
CA VAL A 27 -9.50 1.04 -9.43
C VAL A 27 -9.59 0.63 -7.96
N CYS A 28 -10.53 -0.23 -7.59
CA CYS A 28 -10.63 -0.74 -6.21
C CYS A 28 -9.34 -1.41 -5.75
N ARG A 29 -8.74 -2.26 -6.61
CA ARG A 29 -7.48 -2.94 -6.34
C ARG A 29 -6.33 -1.95 -6.09
N HIS A 30 -6.19 -0.95 -6.97
CA HIS A 30 -5.14 0.07 -6.84
C HIS A 30 -5.34 0.94 -5.59
N TRP A 31 -6.60 1.26 -5.27
CA TRP A 31 -6.98 2.02 -4.08
C TRP A 31 -6.57 1.27 -2.79
N VAL A 32 -6.95 -0.01 -2.63
CA VAL A 32 -6.57 -0.80 -1.45
C VAL A 32 -5.07 -1.13 -1.38
N GLU A 33 -4.37 -1.15 -2.51
CA GLU A 33 -2.94 -1.50 -2.56
C GLU A 33 -2.06 -0.31 -2.17
N HIS A 34 -2.35 0.88 -2.71
CA HIS A 34 -1.47 2.04 -2.59
C HIS A 34 -2.01 3.13 -1.64
N HIS A 35 -3.32 3.27 -1.50
CA HIS A 35 -3.97 4.36 -0.78
C HIS A 35 -4.76 3.81 0.42
N PHE A 36 -4.17 2.83 1.12
CA PHE A 36 -4.90 2.15 2.20
C PHE A 36 -5.25 3.09 3.36
N TYR A 37 -4.53 4.22 3.50
CA TYR A 37 -4.73 5.23 4.53
C TYR A 37 -6.17 5.79 4.60
N ASP A 38 -6.92 5.82 3.49
CA ASP A 38 -8.33 6.24 3.48
C ASP A 38 -9.19 5.30 4.34
N PHE A 39 -8.93 4.00 4.29
CA PHE A 39 -9.63 2.96 5.05
C PHE A 39 -9.17 2.88 6.52
N GLU A 40 -7.96 3.37 6.82
CA GLU A 40 -7.48 3.49 8.20
C GLU A 40 -8.14 4.66 8.92
N ARG A 41 -8.44 5.74 8.18
CA ARG A 41 -9.11 6.94 8.69
C ARG A 41 -10.63 6.75 8.81
N ASP A 42 -11.23 5.92 7.97
CA ASP A 42 -12.66 5.61 7.97
C ASP A 42 -12.91 4.10 7.86
N ALA A 43 -13.28 3.48 8.99
CA ALA A 43 -13.57 2.05 9.05
C ALA A 43 -14.86 1.67 8.31
N ASP A 44 -15.85 2.56 8.25
CA ASP A 44 -17.11 2.30 7.54
C ASP A 44 -16.89 2.25 6.03
N LEU A 45 -15.93 3.03 5.52
CA LEU A 45 -15.52 2.99 4.12
C LEU A 45 -14.99 1.61 3.71
N LEU A 46 -14.19 0.97 4.59
CA LEU A 46 -13.66 -0.35 4.33
C LEU A 46 -14.76 -1.41 4.31
N VAL A 47 -15.71 -1.34 5.25
CA VAL A 47 -16.86 -2.24 5.31
C VAL A 47 -17.69 -2.15 4.03
N ARG A 48 -18.00 -0.92 3.59
CA ARG A 48 -18.75 -0.71 2.34
C ARG A 48 -18.02 -1.26 1.11
N LEU A 49 -16.69 -1.16 1.07
CA LEU A 49 -15.90 -1.73 -0.01
C LEU A 49 -15.92 -3.27 0.04
N GLU A 50 -15.73 -3.88 1.21
CA GLU A 50 -15.80 -5.33 1.40
C GLU A 50 -17.18 -5.88 1.00
N GLU A 51 -18.27 -5.19 1.38
CA GLU A 51 -19.64 -5.52 0.96
C GLU A 51 -19.79 -5.41 -0.55
N PHE A 52 -19.38 -4.29 -1.16
CA PHE A 52 -19.45 -4.09 -2.61
C PHE A 52 -18.73 -5.20 -3.37
N ILE A 53 -17.48 -5.51 -2.99
CA ILE A 53 -16.68 -6.58 -3.58
C ILE A 53 -17.38 -7.95 -3.41
N GLY A 54 -18.01 -8.19 -2.26
CA GLY A 54 -18.81 -9.40 -1.99
C GLY A 54 -20.06 -9.54 -2.86
N THR A 55 -20.65 -8.42 -3.34
CA THR A 55 -21.79 -8.47 -4.26
C THR A 55 -21.43 -8.82 -5.70
N VAL A 56 -20.15 -8.72 -6.09
CA VAL A 56 -19.70 -8.99 -7.47
C VAL A 56 -19.74 -10.49 -7.76
N ARG A 57 -20.68 -10.91 -8.61
CA ARG A 57 -20.86 -12.30 -9.03
C ARG A 57 -20.34 -12.54 -10.45
N GLY A 58 -19.87 -13.77 -10.70
CA GLY A 58 -19.50 -14.25 -12.04
C GLY A 58 -18.12 -14.88 -12.09
N LYS A 59 -17.99 -16.00 -12.82
CA LYS A 59 -16.74 -16.77 -12.93
C LYS A 59 -15.55 -15.94 -13.43
N ALA A 60 -15.81 -14.99 -14.33
CA ALA A 60 -14.77 -14.12 -14.90
C ALA A 60 -14.17 -13.12 -13.88
N MET A 61 -14.98 -12.65 -12.92
CA MET A 61 -14.57 -11.64 -11.93
C MET A 61 -13.99 -12.26 -10.65
N LYS A 62 -14.23 -13.55 -10.42
CA LYS A 62 -13.87 -14.26 -9.17
C LYS A 62 -12.41 -14.08 -8.78
N LYS A 63 -11.48 -14.23 -9.73
CA LYS A 63 -10.04 -14.06 -9.49
C LYS A 63 -9.67 -12.65 -9.02
N TRP A 64 -10.37 -11.63 -9.53
CA TRP A 64 -10.14 -10.23 -9.15
C TRP A 64 -10.69 -9.93 -7.76
N VAL A 65 -11.90 -10.41 -7.48
CA VAL A 65 -12.51 -10.34 -6.15
C VAL A 65 -11.57 -10.97 -5.11
N GLU A 66 -11.11 -12.21 -5.34
CA GLU A 66 -10.17 -12.90 -4.47
C GLU A 66 -8.85 -12.13 -4.30
N SER A 67 -8.31 -11.56 -5.39
CA SER A 67 -7.10 -10.74 -5.31
C SER A 67 -7.28 -9.50 -4.43
N ILE A 68 -8.40 -8.78 -4.55
CA ILE A 68 -8.67 -7.56 -3.77
C ILE A 68 -8.85 -7.93 -2.30
N THR A 69 -9.68 -8.93 -2.00
CA THR A 69 -9.89 -9.43 -0.63
C THR A 69 -8.58 -9.87 0.02
N LYS A 70 -7.70 -10.54 -0.74
CA LYS A 70 -6.37 -10.95 -0.24
C LYS A 70 -5.48 -9.75 0.11
N ILE A 71 -5.52 -8.67 -0.68
CA ILE A 71 -4.77 -7.43 -0.39
C ILE A 71 -5.31 -6.78 0.90
N ILE A 72 -6.63 -6.65 1.01
CA ILE A 72 -7.28 -6.08 2.21
C ILE A 72 -6.89 -6.86 3.46
N LEU A 73 -6.97 -8.19 3.44
CA LEU A 73 -6.60 -9.03 4.57
C LEU A 73 -5.12 -8.83 4.97
N ARG A 74 -4.21 -8.76 3.98
CA ARG A 74 -2.79 -8.51 4.22
C ARG A 74 -2.56 -7.14 4.88
N LYS A 75 -3.27 -6.10 4.43
CA LYS A 75 -3.17 -4.74 4.99
C LYS A 75 -3.67 -4.68 6.44
N LYS A 76 -4.81 -5.31 6.74
CA LYS A 76 -5.34 -5.42 8.12
C LYS A 76 -4.36 -6.13 9.06
N GLN A 77 -3.70 -7.19 8.59
CA GLN A 77 -2.67 -7.89 9.37
C GLN A 77 -1.40 -7.05 9.56
N ALA A 78 -0.98 -6.30 8.53
CA ALA A 78 0.18 -5.40 8.63
C ALA A 78 -0.06 -4.25 9.62
N GLN A 79 -1.30 -3.74 9.72
CA GLN A 79 -1.65 -2.77 10.77
C GLN A 79 -1.48 -3.35 12.18
N ALA A 80 -1.93 -4.58 12.41
CA ALA A 80 -1.83 -5.23 13.72
C ALA A 80 -0.37 -5.53 14.14
N ASN A 81 0.49 -5.83 13.17
CA ASN A 81 1.89 -6.26 13.42
C ASN A 81 2.93 -5.14 13.24
N GLY A 82 2.50 -3.91 12.89
CA GLY A 82 3.40 -2.81 12.53
C GLY A 82 4.02 -2.94 11.12
N PRO A 83 4.51 -1.83 10.54
CA PRO A 83 5.06 -1.81 9.18
C PRO A 83 6.37 -2.61 9.11
N SER A 84 6.29 -3.90 8.78
CA SER A 84 7.45 -4.76 8.52
C SER A 84 7.83 -4.72 7.04
N HIS A 85 8.36 -3.58 6.58
CA HIS A 85 9.02 -3.54 5.28
C HIS A 85 10.47 -4.01 5.44
N ASN A 86 10.70 -5.32 5.38
CA ASN A 86 12.06 -5.85 5.33
C ASN A 86 12.72 -5.45 3.99
N ILE A 87 13.67 -4.51 4.05
CA ILE A 87 14.49 -4.10 2.91
C ILE A 87 15.78 -4.94 2.95
N THR A 88 16.11 -5.57 1.83
CA THR A 88 17.40 -6.27 1.66
C THR A 88 18.35 -5.36 0.88
N PHE A 89 19.55 -5.13 1.41
CA PHE A 89 20.60 -4.33 0.76
C PHE A 89 21.69 -5.25 0.18
N GLU A 90 22.32 -4.81 -0.92
CA GLU A 90 23.40 -5.57 -1.58
C GLU A 90 24.71 -5.56 -0.77
N SER A 91 24.96 -4.49 -0.01
CA SER A 91 26.13 -4.32 0.84
C SER A 91 25.72 -4.07 2.29
N LEU A 92 26.64 -4.40 3.19
CA LEU A 92 26.47 -4.10 4.61
C LEU A 92 26.49 -2.58 4.83
N PRO A 93 25.64 -2.05 5.73
CA PRO A 93 25.67 -0.64 6.07
C PRO A 93 27.03 -0.29 6.71
N PRO A 94 27.54 0.94 6.51
CA PRO A 94 28.76 1.39 7.15
C PRO A 94 28.62 1.38 8.68
N PRO A 95 29.72 1.16 9.42
CA PRO A 95 29.70 1.14 10.88
C PRO A 95 29.21 2.47 11.45
N ILE A 96 28.58 2.43 12.63
CA ILE A 96 28.12 3.64 13.33
C ILE A 96 29.35 4.35 13.89
N GLU A 97 29.50 5.62 13.53
CA GLU A 97 30.60 6.47 14.02
C GLU A 97 30.21 7.19 15.31
N TRP A 98 31.10 7.18 16.30
CA TRP A 98 30.88 7.79 17.61
C TRP A 98 31.93 8.87 17.89
N HIS A 99 31.53 9.92 18.62
CA HIS A 99 32.42 11.00 19.03
C HIS A 99 32.55 11.05 20.56
N ILE A 100 32.22 12.19 21.20
CA ILE A 100 32.30 12.37 22.66
C ILE A 100 31.20 11.55 23.34
N SER A 101 29.97 11.63 22.83
CA SER A 101 28.86 10.83 23.34
C SER A 101 28.97 9.37 22.90
N ARG A 102 28.74 8.46 23.85
CA ARG A 102 28.77 7.00 23.64
C ARG A 102 27.37 6.40 23.56
N PRO A 103 27.24 5.16 23.02
CA PRO A 103 25.96 4.45 23.02
C PRO A 103 25.33 4.41 24.42
N GLY A 104 24.04 4.76 24.51
CA GLY A 104 23.29 4.75 25.76
C GLY A 104 23.40 6.03 26.60
N GLN A 105 24.27 6.98 26.24
CA GLN A 105 24.38 8.28 26.92
C GLN A 105 23.52 9.34 26.23
N ILE A 106 22.22 9.08 26.09
CA ILE A 106 21.30 9.96 25.35
C ILE A 106 21.27 11.37 25.95
N ASP A 107 21.43 11.48 27.27
CA ASP A 107 21.43 12.76 27.99
C ASP A 107 22.61 13.67 27.62
N THR A 108 23.66 13.14 27.00
CA THR A 108 24.83 13.93 26.57
C THR A 108 24.80 14.27 25.07
N PHE A 109 23.75 13.87 24.36
CA PHE A 109 23.63 14.10 22.93
C PHE A 109 23.41 15.59 22.66
N ASP A 110 24.34 16.18 21.94
CA ASP A 110 24.33 17.57 21.51
C ASP A 110 25.04 17.67 20.15
N LEU A 111 24.85 18.79 19.46
CA LEU A 111 25.39 19.03 18.12
C LEU A 111 26.91 18.88 18.07
N LEU A 112 27.60 19.24 19.16
CA LEU A 112 29.06 19.16 19.26
C LEU A 112 29.58 17.87 19.88
N THR A 113 28.72 17.04 20.47
CA THR A 113 29.13 15.80 21.16
C THR A 113 28.91 14.55 20.30
N LEU A 114 28.01 14.63 19.32
CA LEU A 114 27.76 13.59 18.32
C LEU A 114 28.72 13.69 17.13
N HIS A 115 28.94 12.58 16.44
CA HIS A 115 29.77 12.56 15.25
C HIS A 115 29.05 13.25 14.08
N PRO A 116 29.65 14.24 13.39
CA PRO A 116 28.95 15.03 12.36
C PRO A 116 28.46 14.18 11.18
N ILE A 117 29.21 13.13 10.81
CA ILE A 117 28.78 12.19 9.76
C ILE A 117 27.56 11.39 10.20
N GLU A 118 27.49 10.98 11.47
CA GLU A 118 26.37 10.18 11.96
C GLU A 118 25.12 11.05 12.13
N ILE A 119 25.28 12.33 12.53
CA ILE A 119 24.19 13.31 12.52
C ILE A 119 23.60 13.41 11.11
N ALA A 120 24.44 13.64 10.10
CA ALA A 120 23.98 13.73 8.71
C ALA A 120 23.29 12.44 8.26
N ARG A 121 23.83 11.27 8.60
CA ARG A 121 23.24 9.97 8.25
C ARG A 121 21.86 9.76 8.88
N GLN A 122 21.72 10.03 10.17
CA GLN A 122 20.45 9.86 10.90
C GLN A 122 19.40 10.87 10.44
N LEU A 123 19.79 12.12 10.18
CA LEU A 123 18.89 13.12 9.59
C LEU A 123 18.45 12.71 8.19
N THR A 124 19.35 12.21 7.35
CA THR A 124 19.03 11.74 5.99
C THR A 124 18.02 10.59 6.03
N LEU A 125 18.17 9.64 6.94
CA LEU A 125 17.22 8.53 7.12
C LEU A 125 15.84 9.05 7.53
N LEU A 126 15.79 9.96 8.51
CA LEU A 126 14.55 10.55 8.99
C LEU A 126 13.86 11.37 7.89
N GLU A 127 14.60 12.21 7.17
CA GLU A 127 14.07 13.00 6.05
C GLU A 127 13.57 12.10 4.91
N SER A 128 14.30 11.04 4.59
CA SER A 128 13.89 10.04 3.59
C SER A 128 12.58 9.34 3.98
N ASP A 129 12.44 8.95 5.25
CA ASP A 129 11.22 8.32 5.77
C ASP A 129 10.03 9.30 5.74
N LEU A 130 10.25 10.56 6.14
CA LEU A 130 9.24 11.60 6.02
C LEU A 130 8.84 11.80 4.57
N TYR A 131 9.80 11.99 3.66
CA TYR A 131 9.53 12.18 2.24
C TYR A 131 8.70 11.03 1.66
N ARG A 132 9.04 9.78 2.02
CA ARG A 132 8.29 8.60 1.58
C ARG A 132 6.86 8.60 2.11
N TYR A 133 6.64 9.02 3.35
CA TYR A 133 5.30 9.15 3.93
C TYR A 133 4.48 10.25 3.26
N TYR A 134 5.05 11.43 3.06
CA TYR A 134 4.40 12.54 2.36
C TYR A 134 4.07 12.19 0.91
N PHE A 135 4.99 11.53 0.20
CA PHE A 135 4.73 11.11 -1.17
C PHE A 135 3.53 10.14 -1.26
N ILE A 136 3.37 9.22 -0.31
CA ILE A 136 2.23 8.28 -0.27
C ILE A 136 0.91 8.99 0.06
N ILE A 137 0.92 10.05 0.87
CA ILE A 137 -0.31 10.75 1.25
C ILE A 137 -0.78 11.73 0.17
N TYR A 138 0.15 12.41 -0.51
CA TYR A 138 -0.16 13.54 -1.38
C TYR A 138 -0.20 13.19 -2.88
N TYR A 139 0.27 12.00 -3.28
CA TYR A 139 0.32 11.54 -4.67
C TYR A 139 -0.12 10.08 -4.79
#